data_AF-A0A7S4PG97-F1
#
_entry.id   AF-A0A7S4PG97-F1
#
_cell.length_a   1.000
_cell.length_b   1.000
_cell.length_c   1.000
_cell.angle_alpha   90.00
_cell.angle_beta   90.00
_cell.angle_gamma   90.00
#
_symmetry.space_group_name_H-M   'P 1'
#
loop_
_entity.id
_entity.type
_entity.pdbx_description
1 polymer ?
#
loop_
_entity_poly.entity_id
_entity_poly.type
_entity_poly.pdbx_seq_one_letter_code
_entity_poly.pdbx_strand_id
1 'polypeptide(L)'
;LEEEGSIVIYYSYETTQMNKFKADFPAYAARIDAVNARMIDFCKLAKETIYHPDLRGSHSIKDVLPALVPAYRTAYKDLPINNGRLAAVKFEAMKVADPQQAQVLRQNLLNYCKLDTLALVELHQAMLRML
;
A
#
# COMPACT_ATOMS: atom_id res chain seq x y z
N LEU A 1 5.24 6.08 -18.08
CA LEU A 1 5.87 5.16 -17.12
C LEU A 1 7.14 4.68 -17.78
N GLU A 2 8.23 4.60 -17.04
CA GLU A 2 9.46 3.99 -17.54
C GLU A 2 9.19 2.57 -18.02
N GLU A 3 9.90 2.15 -19.08
CA GLU A 3 9.69 0.85 -19.72
C GLU A 3 10.34 -0.29 -18.92
N GLU A 4 11.25 0.04 -18.01
CA GLU A 4 12.03 -0.92 -17.21
C GLU A 4 11.90 -0.64 -15.70
N GLY A 5 12.36 -1.58 -14.89
CA GLY A 5 12.34 -1.52 -13.41
C GLY A 5 11.12 -2.18 -12.77
N SER A 6 11.31 -2.66 -11.54
CA SER A 6 10.26 -3.31 -10.75
C SER A 6 9.29 -2.29 -10.14
N ILE A 7 7.99 -2.62 -10.13
CA ILE A 7 6.95 -1.84 -9.47
C ILE A 7 6.59 -2.55 -8.16
N VAL A 8 7.02 -2.01 -7.04
CA VAL A 8 6.74 -2.63 -5.74
C VAL A 8 5.33 -2.25 -5.28
N ILE A 9 4.53 -3.27 -4.96
CA ILE A 9 3.20 -3.12 -4.36
C ILE A 9 3.15 -3.87 -3.03
N TYR A 10 2.13 -3.59 -2.21
CA TYR A 10 1.91 -4.32 -0.98
C TYR A 10 0.57 -5.06 -1.04
N TYR A 11 0.63 -6.36 -1.37
CA TYR A 11 -0.50 -7.25 -1.62
C TYR A 11 -1.07 -7.19 -3.05
N SER A 12 -1.96 -8.14 -3.37
CA SER A 12 -2.48 -8.37 -4.73
C SER A 12 -3.59 -7.40 -5.18
N TYR A 13 -3.91 -6.38 -4.39
CA TYR A 13 -5.05 -5.51 -4.66
C TYR A 13 -4.85 -4.71 -5.95
N GLU A 14 -3.68 -4.11 -6.14
CA GLU A 14 -3.32 -3.29 -7.30
C GLU A 14 -3.41 -4.11 -8.59
N THR A 15 -2.81 -5.31 -8.61
CA THR A 15 -2.89 -6.23 -9.75
C THR A 15 -4.34 -6.62 -10.05
N THR A 16 -5.16 -6.84 -9.00
CA THR A 16 -6.58 -7.16 -9.15
C THR A 16 -7.34 -6.01 -9.82
N GLN A 17 -7.09 -4.77 -9.38
CA GLN A 17 -7.74 -3.59 -9.96
C GLN A 17 -7.26 -3.33 -11.39
N MET A 18 -5.97 -3.52 -11.68
CA MET A 18 -5.42 -3.43 -13.04
C MET A 18 -6.08 -4.45 -13.98
N ASN A 19 -6.29 -5.69 -13.54
CA ASN A 19 -6.98 -6.70 -14.34
C ASN A 19 -8.45 -6.37 -14.62
N LYS A 20 -9.14 -5.69 -13.69
CA LYS A 20 -10.48 -5.16 -13.95
C LYS A 20 -10.45 -4.07 -15.02
N PHE A 21 -9.52 -3.11 -14.89
CA PHE A 21 -9.34 -2.07 -15.92
C PHE A 21 -8.97 -2.65 -17.28
N LYS A 22 -8.22 -3.75 -17.33
CA LYS A 22 -7.94 -4.47 -18.58
C LYS A 22 -9.20 -4.98 -19.25
N ALA A 23 -10.15 -5.53 -18.47
CA ALA A 23 -11.41 -6.01 -18.99
C ALA A 23 -12.31 -4.85 -19.47
N ASP A 24 -12.36 -3.76 -18.71
CA ASP A 24 -13.20 -2.59 -19.02
C ASP A 24 -12.64 -1.76 -20.19
N PHE A 25 -11.31 -1.77 -20.38
CA PHE A 25 -10.62 -1.00 -21.42
C PHE A 25 -9.62 -1.86 -22.22
N PRO A 26 -10.11 -2.74 -23.12
CA PRO A 26 -9.27 -3.68 -23.87
C PRO A 26 -8.17 -3.02 -24.71
N ALA A 27 -8.38 -1.77 -25.17
CA ALA A 27 -7.37 -1.00 -25.90
C ALA A 27 -6.06 -0.78 -25.12
N TYR A 28 -6.09 -0.87 -23.78
CA TYR A 28 -4.91 -0.73 -22.93
C TYR A 28 -4.38 -2.07 -22.40
N ALA A 29 -4.94 -3.20 -22.82
CA ALA A 29 -4.63 -4.51 -22.24
C ALA A 29 -3.12 -4.84 -22.26
N ALA A 30 -2.47 -4.68 -23.41
CA ALA A 30 -1.02 -4.95 -23.54
C ALA A 30 -0.18 -4.06 -22.60
N ARG A 31 -0.56 -2.79 -22.44
CA ARG A 31 0.13 -1.86 -21.52
C ARG A 31 -0.09 -2.24 -20.06
N ILE A 32 -1.30 -2.67 -19.72
CA ILE A 32 -1.63 -3.14 -18.37
C ILE A 32 -0.87 -4.43 -18.06
N ASP A 33 -0.80 -5.37 -18.99
CA ASP A 33 -0.06 -6.61 -18.83
C ASP A 33 1.45 -6.35 -18.65
N ALA A 34 2.02 -5.40 -19.41
CA ALA A 34 3.40 -4.96 -19.22
C ALA A 34 3.66 -4.34 -17.83
N VAL A 35 2.68 -3.61 -17.26
CA VAL A 35 2.77 -3.09 -15.89
C VAL A 35 2.67 -4.21 -14.87
N ASN A 36 1.67 -5.09 -15.01
CA ASN A 36 1.46 -6.22 -14.10
C ASN A 36 2.65 -7.18 -14.05
N ALA A 37 3.31 -7.42 -15.18
CA ALA A 37 4.50 -8.27 -15.26
C ALA A 37 5.69 -7.76 -14.44
N ARG A 38 5.71 -6.46 -14.12
CA ARG A 38 6.75 -5.82 -13.30
C ARG A 38 6.33 -5.65 -11.85
N MET A 39 5.10 -5.99 -11.48
CA MET A 39 4.62 -5.85 -10.11
C MET A 39 5.24 -6.90 -9.20
N ILE A 40 5.91 -6.46 -8.14
CA ILE A 40 6.47 -7.30 -7.08
C ILE A 40 5.63 -7.10 -5.82
N ASP A 41 5.01 -8.18 -5.35
CA ASP A 41 4.22 -8.18 -4.10
C ASP A 41 5.14 -8.31 -2.89
N PHE A 42 5.39 -7.20 -2.23
CA PHE A 42 6.23 -7.15 -1.03
C PHE A 42 5.66 -7.99 0.12
N CYS A 43 4.35 -8.15 0.22
CA CYS A 43 3.74 -8.96 1.29
C CYS A 43 4.09 -10.45 1.15
N LYS A 44 4.20 -10.95 -0.09
CA LYS A 44 4.68 -12.31 -0.35
C LYS A 44 6.15 -12.46 0.03
N LEU A 45 6.99 -11.53 -0.43
CA LEU A 45 8.41 -11.51 -0.08
C LEU A 45 8.58 -11.49 1.45
N ALA A 46 7.87 -10.61 2.15
CA ALA A 46 7.89 -10.51 3.60
C ALA A 46 7.53 -11.83 4.30
N LYS A 47 6.54 -12.57 3.81
CA LYS A 47 6.16 -13.88 4.36
C LYS A 47 7.23 -14.95 4.20
N GLU A 48 8.01 -14.86 3.13
CA GLU A 48 9.04 -15.85 2.80
C GLU A 48 10.38 -15.53 3.46
N THR A 49 10.66 -14.26 3.75
CA THR A 49 11.99 -13.82 4.21
C THR A 49 12.03 -13.21 5.61
N ILE A 50 10.90 -12.75 6.17
CA ILE A 50 10.89 -12.03 7.45
C ILE A 50 10.27 -12.90 8.54
N TYR A 51 11.10 -13.30 9.50
CA TYR A 51 10.68 -13.99 10.71
C TYR A 51 10.96 -13.11 11.93
N HIS A 52 9.91 -12.51 12.50
CA HIS A 52 10.05 -11.65 13.68
C HIS A 52 8.95 -11.94 14.72
N PRO A 53 9.27 -12.07 16.03
CA PRO A 53 8.29 -12.42 17.06
C PRO A 53 7.08 -11.49 17.13
N ASP A 54 7.30 -10.19 16.92
CA ASP A 54 6.23 -9.17 16.99
C ASP A 54 5.18 -9.31 15.86
N LEU A 55 5.50 -10.03 14.78
CA LEU A 55 4.54 -10.24 13.68
C LEU A 55 3.37 -11.14 14.10
N ARG A 56 3.60 -12.10 15.00
CA ARG A 56 2.57 -13.06 15.46
C ARG A 56 1.80 -13.72 14.30
N GLY A 57 2.49 -14.00 13.19
CA GLY A 57 1.93 -14.57 11.97
C GLY A 57 1.28 -13.57 11.00
N SER A 58 1.11 -12.30 11.39
CA SER A 58 0.64 -11.25 10.50
C SER A 58 1.77 -10.66 9.68
N HIS A 59 1.53 -10.50 8.38
CA HIS A 59 2.46 -9.86 7.44
C HIS A 59 1.83 -8.64 6.78
N SER A 60 0.88 -8.01 7.47
CA SER A 60 0.34 -6.73 7.03
C SER A 60 1.45 -5.66 7.09
N ILE A 61 1.40 -4.66 6.22
CA ILE A 61 2.41 -3.58 6.20
C ILE A 61 2.53 -2.88 7.56
N LYS A 62 1.43 -2.87 8.33
CA LYS A 62 1.34 -2.22 9.64
C LYS A 62 2.00 -3.00 10.76
N ASP A 63 2.23 -4.29 10.54
CA ASP A 63 2.90 -5.17 11.49
C ASP A 63 4.38 -5.33 11.08
N VAL A 64 4.64 -5.46 9.77
CA VAL A 64 6.00 -5.61 9.22
C VAL A 64 6.81 -4.32 9.36
N LEU A 65 6.24 -3.16 9.04
CA LEU A 65 6.92 -1.87 9.15
C LEU A 65 7.50 -1.62 10.55
N PRO A 66 6.72 -1.67 11.65
CA PRO A 66 7.28 -1.40 12.96
C PRO A 66 8.17 -2.52 13.51
N ALA A 67 8.04 -3.75 12.99
CA ALA A 67 8.95 -4.85 13.35
C ALA A 67 10.35 -4.64 12.77
N LEU A 68 10.45 -4.16 11.52
CA LEU A 68 11.75 -3.92 10.87
C LEU A 68 12.29 -2.50 11.08
N VAL A 69 11.41 -1.52 11.27
CA VAL A 69 11.76 -0.11 11.42
C VAL A 69 11.05 0.46 12.66
N PRO A 70 11.60 0.22 13.87
CA PRO A 70 10.93 0.56 15.13
C PRO A 70 10.54 2.05 15.28
N ALA A 71 11.20 2.96 14.55
CA ALA A 71 10.84 4.37 14.49
C ALA A 71 9.39 4.62 14.02
N TYR A 72 8.79 3.67 13.27
CA TYR A 72 7.42 3.75 12.76
C TYR A 72 6.39 3.03 13.64
N ARG A 73 6.74 2.66 14.89
CA ARG A 73 5.89 1.89 15.83
C ARG A 73 4.46 2.42 16.01
N THR A 74 4.27 3.73 15.93
CA THR A 74 2.96 4.38 16.11
C THR A 74 2.40 4.97 14.81
N ALA A 75 3.14 4.92 13.69
CA ALA A 75 2.83 5.67 12.48
C ALA A 75 1.40 5.43 11.95
N TYR A 76 0.95 4.17 11.89
CA TYR A 76 -0.43 3.86 11.52
C TYR A 76 -1.43 4.13 12.64
N LYS A 77 -1.05 3.93 13.90
CA LYS A 77 -1.94 4.08 15.06
C LYS A 77 -2.37 5.54 15.27
N ASP A 78 -1.48 6.47 14.92
CA ASP A 78 -1.69 7.91 15.12
C ASP A 78 -2.52 8.55 13.99
N LEU A 79 -2.82 7.80 12.91
CA LEU A 79 -3.66 8.30 11.82
C LEU A 79 -5.16 8.13 12.12
N PRO A 80 -6.00 9.16 11.87
CA PRO A 80 -7.45 9.04 11.94
C PRO A 80 -8.03 7.99 10.98
N ILE A 81 -7.35 7.77 9.86
CA ILE A 81 -7.62 6.70 8.89
C ILE A 81 -6.38 5.81 8.88
N ASN A 82 -6.52 4.60 9.40
CA ASN A 82 -5.37 3.71 9.65
C ASN A 82 -5.51 2.32 9.01
N ASN A 83 -6.53 2.10 8.17
CA ASN A 83 -6.70 0.85 7.46
C ASN A 83 -7.50 1.02 6.17
N GLY A 84 -7.23 0.15 5.19
CA GLY A 84 -7.86 0.20 3.87
C GLY A 84 -9.39 0.14 3.89
N ARG A 85 -10.00 -0.64 4.79
CA ARG A 85 -11.46 -0.69 4.92
C ARG A 85 -12.03 0.65 5.38
N LEU A 86 -11.44 1.25 6.41
CA LEU A 86 -11.83 2.57 6.89
C LEU A 86 -11.56 3.64 5.83
N ALA A 87 -10.45 3.55 5.10
CA ALA A 87 -10.14 4.47 4.00
C ALA A 87 -11.22 4.43 2.93
N ALA A 88 -11.67 3.23 2.50
CA ALA A 88 -12.76 3.08 1.54
C ALA A 88 -14.07 3.71 2.04
N VAL A 89 -14.46 3.43 3.29
CA VAL A 89 -15.66 4.02 3.90
C VAL A 89 -15.58 5.55 3.98
N LYS A 90 -14.43 6.09 4.39
CA LYS A 90 -14.22 7.54 4.51
C LYS A 90 -14.12 8.23 3.15
N PHE A 91 -13.62 7.54 2.13
CA PHE A 91 -13.63 8.03 0.75
C PHE A 91 -15.07 8.18 0.22
N GLU A 92 -15.94 7.18 0.46
CA GLU A 92 -17.35 7.31 0.09
C GLU A 92 -18.06 8.41 0.90
N ALA A 93 -17.81 8.50 2.20
CA ALA A 93 -18.38 9.56 3.03
C ALA A 93 -17.97 10.97 2.57
N MET A 94 -16.72 11.14 2.11
CA MET A 94 -16.21 12.42 1.61
C MET A 94 -16.99 12.94 0.40
N LYS A 95 -17.56 12.07 -0.44
CA LYS A 95 -18.29 12.47 -1.66
C LYS A 95 -19.61 13.19 -1.38
N VAL A 96 -20.19 12.98 -0.19
CA VAL A 96 -21.49 13.52 0.22
C VAL A 96 -21.38 14.46 1.42
N ALA A 97 -20.16 14.70 1.91
CA ALA A 97 -19.90 15.58 3.04
C ALA A 97 -19.99 17.06 2.63
N ASP A 98 -20.21 17.94 3.61
CA ASP A 98 -20.06 19.38 3.40
C ASP A 98 -18.60 19.73 3.04
N PRO A 99 -18.33 20.91 2.43
CA PRO A 99 -17.00 21.26 1.95
C PRO A 99 -15.90 21.20 3.02
N GLN A 100 -16.21 21.58 4.27
CA GLN A 100 -15.23 21.62 5.35
C GLN A 100 -14.88 20.20 5.80
N GLN A 101 -15.89 19.35 5.99
CA GLN A 101 -15.69 17.94 6.33
C GLN A 101 -15.00 17.17 5.20
N ALA A 102 -15.37 17.43 3.94
CA ALA A 102 -14.74 16.82 2.78
C ALA A 102 -13.24 17.15 2.72
N GLN A 103 -12.85 18.39 3.03
CA GLN A 103 -11.44 18.79 3.08
C GLN A 103 -10.66 18.03 4.17
N VAL A 104 -11.24 17.89 5.36
CA VAL A 104 -10.62 17.13 6.47
C VAL A 104 -10.46 15.65 6.09
N LEU A 105 -11.51 15.03 5.54
CA LEU A 105 -11.45 13.63 5.09
C LEU A 105 -10.41 13.43 4.00
N ARG A 106 -10.34 14.35 3.02
CA ARG A 106 -9.33 14.34 1.96
C ARG A 106 -7.92 14.37 2.54
N GLN A 107 -7.65 15.27 3.50
CA GLN A 107 -6.32 15.36 4.10
C GLN A 107 -5.94 14.09 4.86
N ASN A 108 -6.89 13.51 5.61
CA ASN A 108 -6.66 12.26 6.33
C ASN A 108 -6.41 11.08 5.38
N LEU A 109 -7.13 11.00 4.26
CA LEU A 109 -6.91 9.99 3.22
C LEU A 109 -5.53 10.16 2.57
N LEU A 110 -5.14 11.39 2.23
CA LEU A 110 -3.82 11.68 1.67
C LEU A 110 -2.68 11.34 2.64
N ASN A 111 -2.85 11.62 3.93
CA ASN A 111 -1.88 11.25 4.96
C ASN A 111 -1.71 9.73 5.05
N TYR A 112 -2.82 8.98 5.00
CA TYR A 112 -2.80 7.51 4.95
C TYR A 112 -2.09 7.00 3.70
N CYS A 113 -2.44 7.50 2.51
CA CYS A 113 -1.78 7.11 1.26
C CYS A 113 -0.29 7.45 1.25
N LYS A 114 0.11 8.59 1.81
CA LYS A 114 1.52 8.97 1.95
C LYS A 114 2.27 7.97 2.81
N LEU A 115 1.68 7.53 3.92
CA LEU A 115 2.30 6.55 4.81
C LEU A 115 2.44 5.18 4.13
N ASP A 116 1.43 4.71 3.39
CA ASP A 116 1.50 3.43 2.65
C ASP A 116 2.68 3.43 1.65
N THR A 117 2.88 4.53 0.90
CA THR A 117 4.03 4.67 -0.01
C THR A 117 5.36 4.74 0.73
N LEU A 118 5.45 5.55 1.79
CA LEU A 118 6.67 5.69 2.57
C LEU A 118 7.06 4.37 3.25
N ALA A 119 6.09 3.63 3.76
CA ALA A 119 6.30 2.34 4.39
C ALA A 119 6.97 1.34 3.44
N LEU A 120 6.55 1.29 2.16
CA LEU A 120 7.20 0.47 1.14
C LEU A 120 8.66 0.84 0.92
N VAL A 121 8.98 2.14 0.88
CA VAL A 121 10.36 2.62 0.73
C VAL A 121 11.22 2.22 1.94
N GLU A 122 10.72 2.47 3.15
CA GLU A 122 11.42 2.16 4.39
C GLU A 122 11.65 0.66 4.57
N LEU A 123 10.65 -0.16 4.24
CA LEU A 123 10.77 -1.61 4.26
C LEU A 123 11.79 -2.12 3.25
N HIS A 124 11.77 -1.59 2.02
CA HIS A 124 12.77 -1.92 1.01
C HIS A 124 14.19 -1.56 1.49
N GLN A 125 14.38 -0.37 2.05
CA GLN A 125 15.67 0.05 2.62
C GLN A 125 16.09 -0.82 3.81
N ALA A 126 15.16 -1.21 4.67
CA ALA A 126 15.45 -2.10 5.80
C ALA A 126 15.91 -3.48 5.32
N MET A 127 15.25 -4.05 4.30
CA MET A 127 15.66 -5.33 3.72
C MET A 127 17.06 -5.27 3.09
N LEU A 128 17.38 -4.19 2.37
CA LEU A 128 18.72 -4.03 1.79
C LEU A 128 19.84 -3.97 2.83
N ARG A 129 19.58 -3.46 4.04
CA ARG A 129 20.57 -3.43 5.13
C ARG A 129 20.78 -4.78 5.82
N MET A 130 19.93 -5.76 5.55
CA MET A 130 20.03 -7.11 6.11
C MET A 130 20.80 -8.08 5.20
N LEU A 131 21.15 -7.64 3.99
CA LEU A 131 22.02 -8.33 3.04
C LEU A 131 23.48 -7.92 3.26
#